data_AF-A0A5D2ZCW1-F1
#
_entry.id   AF-A0A5D2ZCW1-F1
#
_cell.length_a   1.000
_cell.length_b   1.000
_cell.length_c   1.000
_cell.angle_alpha   90.00
_cell.angle_beta   90.00
_cell.angle_gamma   90.00
#
_symmetry.space_group_name_H-M   'P 1'
#
loop_
_entity.id
_entity.type
_entity.pdbx_description
1 polymer ?
#
loop_
_entity_poly.entity_id
_entity_poly.type
_entity_poly.pdbx_seq_one_letter_code
_entity_poly.pdbx_strand_id
1 'polypeptide(L)'
;MVYILYKGQEMPCLRIIRKCSLMVYLSIENDTKDLYLFINSPGGWVIPGVAIYDTMQFVQPVVHTICMGLAASMGSFLLAGGEITKRLAFAHARVMIHQPASSFYEAQTGEFILEAEELLKLRESLTRVYVQRTGKPLWVVSEDMERDVFMSATEAQAHGIVDLVAVK
;
A
#
# COMPACT_ATOMS: atom_id res chain seq x y z
N MET A 1 14.06 -6.15 9.37
CA MET A 1 12.64 -6.28 9.75
C MET A 1 12.07 -4.88 9.89
N VAL A 2 11.05 -4.53 9.11
CA VAL A 2 10.44 -3.19 9.10
C VAL A 2 8.98 -3.33 9.50
N TYR A 3 8.55 -2.60 10.51
CA TYR A 3 7.18 -2.63 11.00
C TYR A 3 6.41 -1.39 10.54
N ILE A 4 5.26 -1.61 9.91
CA ILE A 4 4.24 -0.61 9.67
C ILE A 4 3.10 -0.89 10.64
N LEU A 5 3.19 -0.24 11.81
CA LEU A 5 2.12 -0.18 12.80
C LEU A 5 1.54 1.23 12.75
N TYR A 6 0.24 1.34 12.49
CA TYR A 6 -0.46 2.60 12.42
C TYR A 6 -1.64 2.62 13.38
N LYS A 7 -1.77 3.71 14.13
CA LYS A 7 -2.87 3.96 15.05
C LYS A 7 -3.27 5.43 14.91
N GLY A 8 -4.35 5.70 14.19
CA GLY A 8 -4.91 7.05 13.98
C GLY A 8 -4.31 7.84 12.81
N GLN A 9 -5.03 8.87 12.33
CA GLN A 9 -4.87 9.49 11.00
C GLN A 9 -3.51 10.16 10.68
N GLU A 10 -2.60 10.31 11.65
CA GLU A 10 -1.33 11.00 11.44
C GLU A 10 -0.13 10.05 11.53
N MET A 11 0.58 9.92 10.41
CA MET A 11 1.95 9.44 10.44
C MET A 11 2.88 10.64 10.30
N PRO A 12 3.59 11.05 11.37
CA PRO A 12 4.57 12.13 11.27
C PRO A 12 5.61 11.79 10.20
N CYS A 13 5.99 12.77 9.38
CA CYS A 13 6.99 12.66 8.30
C CYS A 13 8.25 11.89 8.75
N LEU A 14 8.72 12.14 9.97
CA LEU A 14 9.87 11.45 10.55
C LEU A 14 9.72 9.93 10.62
N ARG A 15 8.53 9.39 10.89
CA ARG A 15 8.30 7.94 10.90
C ARG A 15 8.39 7.34 9.49
N ILE A 16 8.05 8.11 8.46
CA ILE A 16 8.06 7.69 7.05
C ILE A 16 9.52 7.60 6.60
N ILE A 17 10.26 8.69 6.80
CA ILE A 17 11.69 8.77 6.53
C ILE A 17 12.42 7.61 7.22
N ARG A 18 12.14 7.34 8.50
CA ARG A 18 12.77 6.22 9.22
C ARG A 18 12.53 4.86 8.58
N LYS A 19 11.35 4.60 8.01
CA LYS A 19 11.06 3.33 7.32
C LYS A 19 11.85 3.23 6.01
N CYS A 20 11.80 4.27 5.18
CA CYS A 20 12.55 4.32 3.93
C CYS A 20 14.06 4.20 4.17
N SER A 21 14.59 5.03 5.08
CA SER A 21 16.01 4.99 5.45
C SER A 21 16.43 3.63 6.02
N LEU A 22 15.59 2.97 6.82
CA LEU A 22 15.91 1.65 7.34
C LEU A 22 15.95 0.58 6.24
N MET A 23 15.03 0.62 5.27
CA MET A 23 15.06 -0.32 4.13
C MET A 23 16.33 -0.11 3.29
N VAL A 24 16.65 1.14 2.96
CA VAL A 24 17.88 1.48 2.22
C VAL A 24 19.12 1.07 3.01
N TYR A 25 19.18 1.39 4.30
CA TYR A 25 20.31 1.02 5.16
C TYR A 25 20.51 -0.50 5.23
N LEU A 26 19.44 -1.26 5.47
CA LEU A 26 19.51 -2.72 5.50
C LEU A 26 19.94 -3.31 4.14
N SER A 27 19.53 -2.69 3.04
CA SER A 27 19.97 -3.06 1.69
C SER A 27 21.45 -2.77 1.45
N ILE A 28 22.03 -1.76 2.08
CA ILE A 28 23.46 -1.45 1.99
C ILE A 28 24.27 -2.43 2.87
N GLU A 29 23.78 -2.75 4.06
CA GLU A 29 24.43 -3.69 4.98
C GLU A 29 24.46 -5.13 4.42
N ASN A 30 23.36 -5.55 3.80
CA ASN A 30 23.28 -6.86 3.16
C ASN A 30 22.18 -6.87 2.08
N ASP A 31 22.61 -6.80 0.82
CA ASP A 31 21.73 -6.78 -0.35
C ASP A 31 21.10 -8.15 -0.68
N THR A 32 21.61 -9.25 -0.11
CA THR A 32 21.07 -10.61 -0.31
C THR A 32 20.02 -11.01 0.71
N LYS A 33 19.86 -10.26 1.80
CA LYS A 33 18.97 -10.63 2.90
C LYS A 33 17.58 -10.03 2.73
N ASP A 34 16.61 -10.89 2.49
CA ASP A 34 15.19 -10.53 2.39
C ASP A 34 14.71 -9.60 3.52
N LEU A 35 13.89 -8.64 3.12
CA LEU A 35 13.22 -7.70 4.00
C LEU A 35 11.79 -8.15 4.27
N TYR A 36 11.34 -7.97 5.50
CA TYR A 36 9.99 -8.34 5.93
C TYR A 36 9.28 -7.09 6.41
N LEU A 37 8.17 -6.77 5.76
CA LEU A 37 7.30 -5.65 6.03
C LEU A 37 6.00 -6.13 6.68
N PHE A 38 5.87 -5.89 7.97
CA PHE A 38 4.68 -6.25 8.74
C PHE A 38 3.69 -5.10 8.73
N ILE A 39 2.46 -5.34 8.29
CA ILE A 39 1.44 -4.33 8.03
C ILE A 39 0.24 -4.56 8.94
N ASN A 40 0.00 -3.60 9.83
CA ASN A 40 -1.26 -3.41 10.52
C ASN A 40 -1.61 -1.92 10.45
N SER A 41 -2.35 -1.54 9.41
CA SER A 41 -2.63 -0.15 9.08
C SER A 41 -4.01 0.06 8.46
N PRO A 42 -4.81 1.03 8.95
CA PRO A 42 -6.01 1.52 8.31
C PRO A 42 -5.73 2.45 7.11
N GLY A 43 -4.47 2.78 6.81
CA GLY A 43 -4.10 3.65 5.69
C GLY A 43 -3.30 4.88 6.12
N GLY A 44 -3.39 5.95 5.34
CA GLY A 44 -2.71 7.22 5.61
C GLY A 44 -2.54 8.05 4.34
N TRP A 45 -1.64 9.03 4.42
CA TRP A 45 -1.33 9.94 3.33
C TRP A 45 -0.76 9.21 2.11
N VAL A 46 -1.27 9.59 0.92
CA VAL A 46 -0.90 8.96 -0.36
C VAL A 46 0.57 9.11 -0.67
N ILE A 47 1.11 10.34 -0.67
CA ILE A 47 2.50 10.62 -1.05
C ILE A 47 3.52 9.86 -0.18
N PRO A 48 3.41 9.85 1.17
CA PRO A 48 4.21 8.97 2.00
C PRO A 48 4.11 7.48 1.69
N GLY A 49 2.91 6.98 1.37
CA GLY A 49 2.73 5.58 1.01
C GLY A 49 3.43 5.26 -0.31
N VAL A 50 3.36 6.16 -1.29
CA VAL A 50 4.11 6.04 -2.56
C VAL A 50 5.62 6.05 -2.30
N ALA A 51 6.13 6.94 -1.45
CA ALA A 51 7.56 6.97 -1.12
C ALA A 51 8.05 5.65 -0.49
N ILE A 52 7.25 5.02 0.39
CA ILE A 52 7.56 3.70 0.94
C ILE A 52 7.54 2.64 -0.17
N TYR A 53 6.51 2.65 -1.02
CA TYR A 53 6.38 1.71 -2.15
C TYR A 53 7.58 1.80 -3.09
N ASP A 54 7.97 3.00 -3.52
CA ASP A 54 9.11 3.23 -4.40
C ASP A 54 10.41 2.75 -3.76
N THR A 55 10.57 2.97 -2.45
CA THR A 55 11.71 2.43 -1.71
C THR A 55 11.70 0.90 -1.73
N MET A 56 10.54 0.26 -1.58
CA MET A 56 10.43 -1.21 -1.66
C MET A 56 10.80 -1.74 -3.05
N GLN A 57 10.48 -1.01 -4.12
CA GLN A 57 10.84 -1.41 -5.49
C GLN A 57 12.32 -1.10 -5.82
N PHE A 58 12.93 -0.14 -5.13
CA PHE A 58 14.29 0.30 -5.38
C PHE A 58 15.36 -0.59 -4.75
N VAL A 59 15.11 -1.08 -3.53
CA VAL A 59 16.09 -1.89 -2.78
C VAL A 59 16.31 -3.25 -3.46
N GLN A 60 17.54 -3.76 -3.40
CA GLN A 60 17.89 -5.05 -4.00
C GLN A 60 17.27 -6.27 -3.28
N PRO A 61 17.22 -6.30 -1.93
CA PRO A 61 16.55 -7.38 -1.23
C PRO A 61 15.09 -7.56 -1.60
N VAL A 62 14.65 -8.82 -1.65
CA VAL A 62 13.24 -9.17 -1.81
C VAL A 62 12.44 -8.65 -0.60
N VAL A 63 11.38 -7.90 -0.87
CA VAL A 63 10.49 -7.38 0.17
C VAL A 63 9.24 -8.25 0.32
N HIS A 64 9.16 -9.00 1.41
CA HIS A 64 7.99 -9.76 1.84
C HIS A 64 7.01 -8.84 2.55
N THR A 65 5.71 -8.99 2.29
CA THR A 65 4.66 -8.22 2.97
C THR A 65 3.74 -9.15 3.74
N ILE A 66 3.45 -8.78 5.00
CA ILE A 66 2.72 -9.63 5.93
C ILE A 66 1.60 -8.80 6.57
N CYS A 67 0.35 -9.07 6.23
CA CYS A 67 -0.81 -8.42 6.84
C CYS A 67 -1.17 -9.07 8.18
N MET A 68 -1.10 -8.27 9.24
CA MET A 68 -1.42 -8.66 10.61
C MET A 68 -2.61 -7.85 11.14
N GLY A 69 -3.82 -8.27 10.75
CA GLY A 69 -5.06 -7.66 11.23
C GLY A 69 -5.74 -6.78 10.18
N LEU A 70 -5.15 -5.63 9.83
CA LEU A 70 -5.72 -4.72 8.83
C LEU A 70 -4.67 -4.20 7.86
N ALA A 71 -4.97 -4.21 6.57
CA ALA A 71 -4.26 -3.45 5.56
C ALA A 71 -5.29 -2.72 4.69
N ALA A 72 -5.56 -1.45 5.01
CA ALA A 72 -6.55 -0.64 4.30
C ALA A 72 -5.91 0.55 3.60
N SER A 73 -6.48 0.99 2.48
CA SER A 73 -6.03 2.16 1.71
C SER A 73 -4.53 2.07 1.36
N MET A 74 -3.68 3.03 1.74
CA MET A 74 -2.23 2.91 1.51
C MET A 74 -1.60 1.69 2.21
N GLY A 75 -2.25 1.12 3.23
CA GLY A 75 -1.83 -0.15 3.83
C GLY A 75 -1.98 -1.35 2.89
N SER A 76 -3.11 -1.46 2.17
CA SER A 76 -3.30 -2.51 1.15
C SER A 76 -2.42 -2.28 -0.07
N PHE A 77 -2.16 -1.01 -0.41
CA PHE A 77 -1.27 -0.66 -1.51
C PHE A 77 0.16 -1.18 -1.26
N LEU A 78 0.67 -0.94 -0.05
CA LEU A 78 1.97 -1.46 0.37
C LEU A 78 1.96 -2.99 0.49
N LEU A 79 0.86 -3.60 0.94
CA LEU A 79 0.71 -5.05 0.96
C LEU A 79 0.85 -5.65 -0.44
N ALA A 80 0.16 -5.08 -1.44
CA ALA A 80 0.23 -5.49 -2.83
C ALA A 80 1.62 -5.25 -3.47
N GLY A 81 2.37 -4.27 -2.95
CA GLY A 81 3.71 -3.90 -3.42
C GLY A 81 4.84 -4.83 -2.98
N GLY A 82 4.59 -5.79 -2.09
CA GLY A 82 5.55 -6.85 -1.76
C GLY A 82 5.77 -7.81 -2.92
N GLU A 83 6.92 -8.48 -2.97
CA GLU A 83 7.30 -9.39 -4.05
C GLU A 83 6.20 -10.41 -4.37
N ILE A 84 5.91 -10.62 -5.66
CA ILE A 84 4.88 -11.58 -6.09
C ILE A 84 5.27 -12.96 -5.57
N THR A 85 4.31 -13.74 -5.09
CA THR A 85 4.47 -15.00 -4.33
C THR A 85 4.89 -14.86 -2.86
N LYS A 86 5.26 -13.66 -2.40
CA LYS A 86 5.75 -13.39 -1.03
C LYS A 86 4.84 -12.46 -0.22
N ARG A 87 3.61 -12.24 -0.69
CA ARG A 87 2.61 -11.42 0.01
C ARG A 87 1.69 -12.33 0.81
N LEU A 88 1.67 -12.14 2.13
CA LEU A 88 0.97 -13.02 3.06
C LEU A 88 -0.05 -12.25 3.89
N ALA A 89 -1.20 -12.85 4.16
CA ALA A 89 -2.17 -12.37 5.13
C ALA A 89 -2.50 -13.45 6.17
N PHE A 90 -2.64 -13.07 7.44
CA PHE A 90 -3.22 -13.98 8.43
C PHE A 90 -4.70 -14.26 8.14
N ALA A 91 -5.20 -15.44 8.52
CA ALA A 91 -6.55 -15.91 8.20
C ALA A 91 -7.69 -14.93 8.53
N HIS A 92 -7.56 -14.16 9.62
CA HIS A 92 -8.56 -13.17 10.05
C HIS A 92 -8.20 -11.73 9.70
N ALA A 93 -7.14 -11.52 8.92
CA ALA A 93 -6.78 -10.19 8.45
C ALA A 93 -7.84 -9.68 7.45
N ARG A 94 -8.04 -8.36 7.46
CA ARG A 94 -8.88 -7.64 6.51
C ARG A 94 -8.02 -6.77 5.61
N VAL A 95 -8.38 -6.75 4.33
CA VAL A 95 -7.77 -5.89 3.32
C VAL A 95 -8.86 -4.95 2.81
N MET A 96 -8.55 -3.66 2.66
CA MET A 96 -9.52 -2.71 2.10
C MET A 96 -8.86 -1.84 1.05
N ILE A 97 -9.47 -1.76 -0.13
CA ILE A 97 -9.07 -0.84 -1.20
C ILE A 97 -10.16 0.20 -1.42
N HIS A 98 -9.73 1.41 -1.78
CA HIS A 98 -10.59 2.50 -2.21
C HIS A 98 -9.77 3.54 -3.01
N GLN A 99 -10.46 4.47 -3.67
CA GLN A 99 -9.85 5.60 -4.35
C GLN A 99 -9.24 6.59 -3.35
N PRO A 100 -8.15 7.30 -3.72
CA PRO A 100 -7.64 8.38 -2.90
C PRO A 100 -8.69 9.49 -2.80
N ALA A 101 -8.75 10.14 -1.63
CA ALA A 101 -9.63 11.27 -1.37
C ALA A 101 -8.81 12.49 -0.94
N SER A 102 -9.25 13.68 -1.34
CA SER A 102 -8.80 14.95 -0.78
C SER A 102 -9.88 15.51 0.14
N SER A 103 -9.48 16.23 1.18
CA SER A 103 -10.39 16.97 2.05
C SER A 103 -10.85 18.23 1.32
N PHE A 104 -12.14 18.57 1.39
CA PHE A 104 -12.62 19.86 0.89
C PHE A 104 -11.96 21.00 1.67
N TYR A 105 -11.41 21.98 0.95
CA TYR A 105 -10.87 23.23 1.50
C TYR A 105 -11.34 24.39 0.62
N GLU A 106 -11.54 25.55 1.24
CA GLU A 106 -11.91 26.77 0.50
C GLU A 106 -10.68 27.29 -0.25
N ALA A 107 -10.73 27.22 -1.58
CA ALA A 107 -9.68 27.65 -2.48
C ALA A 107 -10.24 28.47 -3.63
N GLN A 108 -9.39 29.23 -4.32
CA GLN A 108 -9.79 29.87 -5.57
C GLN A 108 -10.09 28.81 -6.64
N THR A 109 -11.04 29.08 -7.54
CA THR A 109 -11.48 28.12 -8.57
C THR A 109 -10.33 27.52 -9.38
N GLY A 110 -9.30 28.31 -9.70
CA GLY A 110 -8.13 27.83 -10.44
C GLY A 110 -7.28 26.83 -9.64
N GLU A 111 -7.06 27.08 -8.36
CA GLU A 111 -6.29 26.18 -7.48
C GLU A 111 -7.05 24.86 -7.26
N PHE A 112 -8.37 24.93 -7.11
CA PHE A 112 -9.21 23.75 -6.98
C PHE A 112 -9.12 22.83 -8.21
N ILE A 113 -9.14 23.40 -9.43
CA ILE A 113 -9.00 22.62 -10.68
C ILE A 113 -7.64 21.93 -10.72
N LEU A 114 -6.55 22.65 -10.41
CA LEU A 114 -5.21 22.08 -10.41
C LEU A 114 -5.06 20.94 -9.40
N GLU A 115 -5.63 21.07 -8.20
CA GLU A 115 -5.55 20.01 -7.19
C GLU A 115 -6.40 18.79 -7.55
N ALA A 116 -7.57 19.00 -8.16
CA ALA A 116 -8.39 17.91 -8.69
C ALA A 116 -7.68 17.13 -9.81
N GLU A 117 -6.99 17.83 -10.72
CA GLU A 117 -6.17 17.20 -11.75
C GLU A 117 -5.05 16.34 -11.15
N GLU A 118 -4.39 16.83 -10.09
CA GLU A 118 -3.34 16.08 -9.41
C GLU A 118 -3.87 14.85 -8.67
N LEU A 119 -5.03 14.97 -8.02
CA LEU A 119 -5.71 13.84 -7.38
C LEU A 119 -6.09 12.77 -8.41
N LEU A 120 -6.55 13.16 -9.60
CA LEU A 120 -6.86 12.23 -10.69
C LEU A 120 -5.63 11.49 -11.18
N LYS A 121 -4.48 12.16 -11.34
CA LYS A 121 -3.20 11.51 -11.70
C LYS A 121 -2.74 10.52 -10.63
N LEU A 122 -2.88 10.87 -9.35
CA LEU A 122 -2.58 9.97 -8.24
C LEU A 122 -3.49 8.75 -8.27
N ARG A 123 -4.81 8.95 -8.45
CA ARG A 123 -5.78 7.87 -8.60
C ARG A 123 -5.38 6.93 -9.72
N GLU A 124 -5.06 7.46 -10.91
CA GLU A 124 -4.66 6.65 -12.05
C GLU A 124 -3.37 5.86 -11.76
N SER A 125 -2.36 6.51 -11.19
CA SER A 125 -1.07 5.90 -10.87
C SER A 125 -1.22 4.74 -9.88
N LEU A 126 -1.98 4.93 -8.79
CA LEU A 126 -2.25 3.89 -7.81
C LEU A 126 -3.03 2.72 -8.42
N THR A 127 -4.03 3.03 -9.26
CA THR A 127 -4.85 2.02 -9.94
C THR A 127 -3.99 1.15 -10.86
N ARG A 128 -3.07 1.76 -11.63
CA ARG A 128 -2.12 1.04 -12.51
C ARG A 128 -1.22 0.10 -11.73
N VAL A 129 -0.74 0.52 -10.56
CA VAL A 129 0.04 -0.37 -9.68
C VAL A 129 -0.81 -1.55 -9.22
N TYR A 130 -2.05 -1.34 -8.74
CA TYR A 130 -2.92 -2.46 -8.39
C TYR A 130 -3.15 -3.40 -9.57
N VAL A 131 -3.41 -2.89 -10.77
CA VAL A 131 -3.54 -3.70 -12.00
C VAL A 131 -2.28 -4.55 -12.22
N GLN A 132 -1.10 -3.94 -12.15
CA GLN A 132 0.17 -4.64 -12.33
C GLN A 132 0.40 -5.72 -11.27
N ARG A 133 0.11 -5.43 -9.99
CA ARG A 133 0.39 -6.34 -8.86
C ARG A 133 -0.67 -7.42 -8.66
N THR A 134 -1.91 -7.19 -9.08
CA THR A 134 -3.02 -8.16 -8.95
C THR A 134 -3.22 -9.00 -10.21
N GLY A 135 -2.77 -8.52 -11.38
CA GLY A 135 -3.03 -9.14 -12.67
C GLY A 135 -4.49 -8.97 -13.15
N LYS A 136 -5.33 -8.22 -12.42
CA LYS A 136 -6.70 -7.94 -12.81
C LYS A 136 -6.77 -6.85 -13.88
N PRO A 137 -7.78 -6.89 -14.78
CA PRO A 137 -7.95 -5.84 -15.76
C PRO A 137 -8.33 -4.51 -15.08
N LEU A 138 -7.96 -3.40 -15.72
CA LEU A 138 -8.15 -2.04 -15.21
C LEU A 138 -9.58 -1.76 -14.73
N TRP A 139 -10.59 -2.21 -15.47
CA TRP A 139 -11.98 -1.94 -15.14
C TRP A 139 -12.42 -2.61 -13.83
N VAL A 140 -11.95 -3.82 -13.52
CA VAL A 140 -12.23 -4.51 -12.25
C VAL A 140 -11.63 -3.74 -11.09
N VAL A 141 -10.33 -3.41 -11.19
CA VAL A 141 -9.64 -2.66 -10.13
C VAL A 141 -10.28 -1.28 -9.93
N SER A 142 -10.64 -0.60 -11.01
CA SER A 142 -11.26 0.72 -10.94
C SER A 142 -12.62 0.68 -10.26
N GLU A 143 -13.44 -0.33 -10.57
CA GLU A 143 -14.75 -0.53 -9.95
C GLU A 143 -14.62 -0.88 -8.47
N ASP A 144 -13.71 -1.79 -8.12
CA ASP A 144 -13.48 -2.21 -6.73
C ASP A 144 -12.88 -1.07 -5.87
N MET A 145 -12.21 -0.10 -6.47
CA MET A 145 -11.71 1.10 -5.76
C MET A 145 -12.74 2.22 -5.64
N GLU A 146 -13.87 2.19 -6.36
CA GLU A 146 -14.83 3.31 -6.35
C GLU A 146 -15.48 3.48 -4.97
N ARG A 147 -15.58 2.41 -4.19
CA ARG A 147 -16.12 2.38 -2.83
C ARG A 147 -15.16 1.67 -1.89
N ASP A 148 -15.39 1.81 -0.59
CA ASP A 148 -14.67 1.04 0.41
C ASP A 148 -15.03 -0.46 0.28
N VAL A 149 -14.12 -1.24 -0.28
CA VAL A 149 -14.29 -2.69 -0.45
C VAL A 149 -13.43 -3.43 0.56
N PHE A 150 -14.07 -4.05 1.56
CA PHE A 150 -13.38 -4.85 2.58
C PHE A 150 -13.37 -6.34 2.23
N MET A 151 -12.19 -6.87 2.00
CA MET A 151 -11.93 -8.29 1.72
C MET A 151 -11.45 -9.01 2.99
N SER A 152 -11.86 -10.26 3.16
CA SER A 152 -11.19 -11.26 3.98
C SER A 152 -9.83 -11.64 3.39
N ALA A 153 -8.99 -12.35 4.14
CA ALA A 153 -7.70 -12.83 3.63
C ALA A 153 -7.85 -13.72 2.37
N THR A 154 -8.87 -14.57 2.32
CA THR A 154 -9.16 -15.43 1.16
C THR A 154 -9.69 -14.64 -0.03
N GLU A 155 -10.53 -13.64 0.20
CA GLU A 155 -11.00 -12.74 -0.88
C GLU A 155 -9.84 -11.90 -1.41
N ALA A 156 -8.96 -11.40 -0.55
CA ALA A 156 -7.76 -10.66 -0.95
C ALA A 156 -6.78 -11.53 -1.75
N GLN A 157 -6.71 -12.83 -1.42
CA GLN A 157 -5.93 -13.80 -2.18
C GLN A 157 -6.55 -14.03 -3.57
N ALA A 158 -7.86 -14.28 -3.64
CA ALA A 158 -8.58 -14.40 -4.90
C ALA A 158 -8.54 -13.10 -5.73
N HIS A 159 -8.41 -11.96 -5.06
CA HIS A 159 -8.25 -10.66 -5.71
C HIS A 159 -6.84 -10.48 -6.30
N GLY A 160 -5.84 -11.18 -5.77
CA GLY A 160 -4.44 -11.06 -6.17
C GLY A 160 -3.66 -9.99 -5.40
N ILE A 161 -4.22 -9.46 -4.31
CA ILE A 161 -3.53 -8.51 -3.41
C ILE A 161 -2.52 -9.25 -2.52
N VAL A 162 -2.84 -10.47 -2.13
CA VAL A 162 -1.94 -11.38 -1.42
C VAL A 162 -1.82 -12.70 -2.16
N ASP A 163 -0.72 -13.41 -1.94
CA ASP A 163 -0.45 -14.72 -2.55
C ASP A 163 -0.80 -15.87 -1.60
N LEU A 164 -0.60 -15.66 -0.30
CA LEU A 164 -0.71 -16.69 0.72
C LEU A 164 -1.63 -16.25 1.86
N VAL A 165 -2.48 -17.17 2.31
CA VAL A 165 -3.21 -17.06 3.57
C VAL A 165 -2.55 -17.98 4.58
N ALA A 166 -2.06 -17.42 5.69
CA ALA A 166 -1.45 -18.22 6.73
C ALA A 166 -2.51 -19.07 7.45
N VAL A 167 -2.43 -20.37 7.21
CA VAL A 167 -3.16 -21.44 7.91
C VAL A 167 -2.14 -22.29 8.67
N LYS A 168 -2.55 -22.84 9.81
CA LYS A 168 -1.67 -23.65 10.68
C LYS A 168 -1.51 -25.08 10.16
#